data_AF-A0A7K8KP89-F1
#
_entry.id   AF-A0A7K8KP89-F1
#
_cell.length_a   1.000
_cell.length_b   1.000
_cell.length_c   1.000
_cell.angle_alpha   90.00
_cell.angle_beta   90.00
_cell.angle_gamma   90.00
#
_symmetry.space_group_name_H-M   'P 1'
#
loop_
_entity.id
_entity.type
_entity.pdbx_description
1 polymer ?
#
loop_
_entity_poly.entity_id
_entity_poly.type
_entity_poly.pdbx_seq_one_letter_code
_entity_poly.pdbx_strand_id
1 'polypeptide(L)'
;GDDIRLDASAALSYRRFCNKVWNAVKFVLAALGPRFVPQPPEETVPRRPMDRWVLSRLARAAGECGRRMEALEVHGALAAVHHFWLRSFCDVYLVGGPGRP
;
A
#
# COMPACT_ATOMS: atom_id res chain seq x y z
N GLY A 1 29.59 -4.06 2.88
CA GLY A 1 28.51 -5.04 3.01
C GLY A 1 28.02 -4.91 4.41
N ASP A 2 26.85 -4.31 4.59
CA ASP A 2 26.42 -3.87 5.92
C ASP A 2 26.03 -5.09 6.77
N ASP A 3 26.62 -5.18 7.96
CA ASP A 3 26.23 -6.14 8.98
C ASP A 3 24.75 -5.93 9.32
N ILE A 4 23.90 -6.87 8.88
CA ILE A 4 22.49 -6.92 9.26
C ILE A 4 22.45 -7.37 10.72
N ARG A 5 22.59 -6.43 11.64
CA ARG A 5 22.28 -6.66 13.05
C ARG A 5 20.79 -6.97 13.14
N LEU A 6 20.46 -8.22 13.44
CA LEU A 6 19.10 -8.66 13.75
C LEU A 6 18.61 -7.93 15.01
N ASP A 7 18.02 -6.77 14.79
CA ASP A 7 17.39 -5.98 15.83
C ASP A 7 15.95 -6.48 16.04
N ALA A 8 15.66 -6.96 17.24
CA ALA A 8 14.33 -7.39 17.63
C ALA A 8 13.29 -6.26 17.46
N SER A 9 13.70 -5.00 17.60
CA SER A 9 12.85 -3.83 17.35
C SER A 9 12.50 -3.68 15.87
N ALA A 10 13.45 -3.94 14.97
CA ALA A 10 13.20 -3.96 13.52
C ALA A 10 12.22 -5.08 13.15
N ALA A 11 12.44 -6.30 13.66
CA ALA A 11 11.52 -7.43 13.43
C ALA A 11 10.10 -7.13 13.94
N LEU A 12 9.97 -6.53 15.13
CA LEU A 12 8.68 -6.13 15.69
C LEU A 12 8.00 -5.04 14.83
N SER A 13 8.78 -4.10 14.29
CA SER A 13 8.28 -3.05 13.40
C SER A 13 7.73 -3.62 12.10
N TYR A 14 8.42 -4.59 11.48
CA TYR A 14 7.92 -5.30 10.30
C TYR A 14 6.66 -6.13 10.60
N ARG A 15 6.59 -6.79 11.76
CA ARG A 15 5.38 -7.51 12.17
C ARG A 15 4.17 -6.56 12.28
N ARG A 16 4.36 -5.38 12.89
CA ARG A 16 3.32 -4.35 12.99
C ARG A 16 2.89 -3.85 11.62
N PHE A 17 3.84 -3.68 10.69
CA PHE A 17 3.55 -3.30 9.31
C PHE A 17 2.70 -4.36 8.60
N CYS A 18 3.11 -5.64 8.62
CA CYS A 18 2.34 -6.73 8.01
C CYS A 18 0.92 -6.82 8.58
N ASN A 19 0.78 -6.66 9.91
CA ASN A 19 -0.55 -6.60 10.53
C ASN A 19 -1.39 -5.41 10.05
N LYS A 20 -0.78 -4.23 9.85
CA LYS A 20 -1.49 -3.05 9.30
C LYS A 20 -1.95 -3.31 7.87
N VAL A 21 -1.11 -3.92 7.03
CA VAL A 21 -1.49 -4.32 5.65
C VAL A 21 -2.65 -5.31 5.68
N TRP A 22 -2.56 -6.35 6.50
CA TRP A 22 -3.61 -7.36 6.62
C TRP A 22 -4.96 -6.75 7.07
N ASN A 23 -4.93 -5.90 8.10
CA ASN A 23 -6.13 -5.23 8.59
C ASN A 23 -6.74 -4.29 7.55
N ALA A 24 -5.91 -3.56 6.80
CA ALA A 24 -6.35 -2.70 5.72
C ALA A 24 -7.04 -3.48 4.59
N VAL A 25 -6.43 -4.60 4.16
CA VAL A 25 -7.02 -5.47 3.14
C VAL A 25 -8.33 -6.08 3.63
N LYS A 26 -8.37 -6.59 4.87
CA LYS A 26 -9.59 -7.15 5.47
C LYS A 26 -10.72 -6.11 5.52
N PHE A 27 -10.40 -4.88 5.88
CA PHE A 27 -11.36 -3.76 5.89
C PHE A 27 -11.94 -3.51 4.49
N VAL A 28 -11.08 -3.42 3.47
CA VAL A 28 -11.51 -3.20 2.08
C VAL A 28 -12.37 -4.36 1.59
N LEU A 29 -11.94 -5.61 1.80
CA LEU A 29 -12.72 -6.78 1.39
C LEU A 29 -14.09 -6.84 2.08
N ALA A 30 -14.15 -6.48 3.37
CA ALA A 30 -15.42 -6.40 4.10
C ALA A 30 -16.35 -5.32 3.52
N ALA A 31 -15.80 -4.17 3.12
CA ALA A 31 -16.56 -3.08 2.51
C ALA A 31 -17.08 -3.41 1.09
N LEU A 32 -16.35 -4.23 0.33
CA LEU A 32 -16.78 -4.70 -1.00
C LEU A 32 -17.94 -5.71 -0.89
N GLY A 33 -17.96 -6.52 0.17
CA GLY A 33 -18.98 -7.53 0.43
C GLY A 33 -18.79 -8.83 -0.37
N PRO A 34 -19.51 -9.90 -0.01
CA PRO A 34 -19.27 -11.26 -0.52
C PRO A 34 -19.70 -11.48 -1.97
N ARG A 35 -20.44 -10.53 -2.56
CA ARG A 35 -20.96 -10.60 -3.94
C ARG A 35 -20.26 -9.61 -4.87
N PHE A 36 -19.16 -9.02 -4.44
CA PHE A 36 -18.40 -8.12 -5.28
C PHE A 36 -17.78 -8.88 -6.46
N VAL A 37 -18.11 -8.45 -7.67
CA VAL A 37 -17.48 -8.92 -8.90
C VAL A 37 -16.65 -7.77 -9.45
N PRO A 38 -15.32 -7.92 -9.56
CA PRO A 38 -14.48 -6.88 -10.13
C PRO A 38 -14.84 -6.64 -11.59
N GLN A 39 -14.93 -5.37 -11.97
CA GLN A 39 -15.08 -4.99 -13.38
C GLN A 39 -13.76 -5.21 -14.12
N PRO A 40 -13.80 -5.41 -15.45
CA PRO A 40 -12.60 -5.41 -16.28
C PRO A 40 -11.79 -4.13 -16.06
N PRO A 41 -10.45 -4.19 -16.05
CA PRO A 41 -9.59 -3.02 -15.89
C PRO A 41 -9.91 -1.91 -16.91
N GLU A 42 -10.30 -2.27 -18.12
CA GLU A 42 -10.66 -1.35 -19.21
C GLU A 42 -11.90 -0.50 -18.88
N GLU A 43 -12.81 -1.04 -18.06
CA GLU A 43 -14.03 -0.39 -17.60
C GLU A 43 -13.85 0.29 -16.23
N THR A 44 -12.75 -0.04 -15.53
CA THR A 44 -12.46 0.44 -14.18
C THR A 44 -11.81 1.83 -14.24
N VAL A 45 -12.63 2.84 -14.50
CA VAL A 45 -12.18 4.24 -14.49
C VAL A 45 -12.34 4.84 -13.09
N PRO A 46 -11.28 5.40 -12.47
CA PRO A 46 -11.38 6.06 -11.17
C PRO A 46 -12.28 7.30 -11.23
N ARG A 47 -13.49 7.15 -10.68
CA ARG A 47 -14.54 8.17 -10.75
C ARG A 47 -14.26 9.32 -9.78
N ARG A 48 -13.79 9.04 -8.56
CA ARG A 48 -13.57 10.07 -7.54
C ARG A 48 -12.17 10.68 -7.66
N PRO A 49 -11.99 11.98 -7.35
CA PRO A 49 -10.66 12.60 -7.29
C PRO A 49 -9.70 11.85 -6.35
N MET A 50 -10.22 11.31 -5.24
CA MET A 50 -9.44 10.56 -4.26
C MET A 50 -8.96 9.20 -4.82
N ASP A 51 -9.77 8.52 -5.63
CA ASP A 51 -9.40 7.27 -6.30
C ASP A 51 -8.26 7.52 -7.30
N ARG A 52 -8.38 8.60 -8.11
CA ARG A 52 -7.30 9.03 -9.01
C ARG A 52 -6.02 9.36 -8.26
N TRP A 53 -6.15 10.07 -7.15
CA TRP A 53 -5.02 10.44 -6.31
C TRP A 53 -4.30 9.22 -5.73
N VAL A 54 -5.01 8.26 -5.14
CA VAL A 54 -4.37 7.08 -4.54
C VAL A 54 -3.71 6.20 -5.61
N LEU A 55 -4.33 6.06 -6.79
CA LEU A 55 -3.75 5.31 -7.92
C LEU A 55 -2.49 6.01 -8.45
N SER A 56 -2.47 7.34 -8.52
CA SER A 56 -1.27 8.11 -8.86
C SER A 56 -0.14 7.87 -7.85
N ARG A 57 -0.45 7.83 -6.54
CA ARG A 57 0.53 7.49 -5.50
C ARG A 57 1.03 6.06 -5.61
N LEU A 58 0.14 5.12 -5.93
CA LEU A 58 0.49 3.72 -6.15
C LEU A 58 1.44 3.57 -7.35
N ALA A 59 1.10 4.18 -8.49
CA ALA A 59 1.93 4.15 -9.69
C ALA A 59 3.32 4.73 -9.43
N ARG A 60 3.41 5.85 -8.70
CA ARG A 60 4.69 6.43 -8.29
C ARG A 60 5.50 5.48 -7.40
N ALA A 61 4.86 4.86 -6.41
CA ALA A 61 5.52 3.93 -5.50
C ALA A 61 6.00 2.66 -6.22
N ALA A 62 5.20 2.13 -7.14
CA ALA A 62 5.56 0.98 -7.97
C ALA A 62 6.76 1.31 -8.88
N GLY A 63 6.75 2.48 -9.53
CA GLY A 63 7.88 2.91 -10.37
C GLY A 63 9.17 3.15 -9.57
N GLU A 64 9.07 3.75 -8.37
CA GLU A 64 10.23 3.91 -7.49
C GLU A 64 10.75 2.55 -6.99
N CYS A 65 9.85 1.66 -6.57
CA CYS A 65 10.20 0.30 -6.15
C CYS A 65 10.94 -0.45 -7.26
N GLY A 66 10.41 -0.44 -8.49
CA GLY A 66 11.04 -1.07 -9.65
C GLY A 66 12.45 -0.54 -9.92
N ARG A 67 12.63 0.78 -10.00
CA ARG A 67 13.96 1.40 -10.20
C ARG A 67 14.95 1.03 -9.11
N ARG A 68 14.52 1.03 -7.85
CA ARG A 68 15.37 0.68 -6.70
C ARG A 68 15.73 -0.80 -6.71
N MET A 69 14.82 -1.68 -7.10
CA MET A 69 15.10 -3.10 -7.27
C MET A 69 16.11 -3.35 -8.40
N GLU A 70 15.97 -2.66 -9.54
CA GLU A 70 16.93 -2.73 -10.66
C GLU A 70 18.34 -2.26 -10.23
N ALA A 71 18.41 -1.24 -9.38
CA ALA A 71 19.65 -0.75 -8.79
C ALA A 71 20.20 -1.61 -7.63
N LEU A 72 19.56 -2.74 -7.29
CA LEU A 72 19.86 -3.59 -6.13
C LEU A 72 19.76 -2.87 -4.77
N GLU A 73 19.06 -1.74 -4.72
CA GLU A 73 18.79 -0.94 -3.52
C GLU A 73 17.53 -1.42 -2.80
N VAL A 74 17.56 -2.66 -2.30
CA VAL A 74 16.40 -3.33 -1.68
C VAL A 74 15.78 -2.51 -0.54
N HIS A 75 16.61 -1.84 0.26
CA HIS A 75 16.11 -1.01 1.37
C HIS A 75 15.32 0.21 0.87
N GLY A 76 15.74 0.82 -0.24
CA GLY A 76 15.02 1.92 -0.88
C GLY A 76 13.69 1.46 -1.49
N ALA A 77 13.66 0.28 -2.09
CA ALA A 77 12.43 -0.33 -2.61
C ALA A 77 11.41 -0.56 -1.48
N LEU A 78 11.86 -1.13 -0.36
CA LEU A 78 11.02 -1.36 0.81
C LEU A 78 10.48 -0.06 1.40
N ALA A 79 11.32 0.98 1.49
CA ALA A 79 10.91 2.30 1.97
C ALA A 79 9.81 2.92 1.10
N ALA A 80 9.88 2.77 -0.23
CA ALA A 80 8.85 3.25 -1.15
C ALA A 80 7.50 2.56 -0.92
N VAL A 81 7.50 1.23 -0.75
CA VAL A 81 6.29 0.43 -0.46
C VAL A 81 5.72 0.80 0.91
N HIS A 82 6.56 0.88 1.94
CA HIS A 82 6.15 1.28 3.29
C HIS A 82 5.51 2.67 3.30
N HIS A 83 6.13 3.63 2.59
CA HIS A 83 5.63 5.00 2.51
C HIS A 83 4.23 5.04 1.87
N PHE A 84 4.00 4.32 0.77
CA PHE A 84 2.69 4.24 0.14
C PHE A 84 1.63 3.70 1.10
N TRP A 85 1.88 2.52 1.70
CA TRP A 85 0.93 1.85 2.58
C TRP A 85 0.56 2.70 3.78
N LEU A 86 1.56 3.24 4.48
CA LEU A 86 1.31 4.01 5.69
C LEU A 86 0.72 5.38 5.34
N ARG A 87 1.42 6.18 4.53
CA ARG A 87 1.14 7.62 4.39
C ARG A 87 0.08 7.95 3.35
N SER A 88 -0.09 7.10 2.34
CA SER A 88 -1.05 7.36 1.25
C SER A 88 -2.30 6.52 1.42
N PHE A 89 -2.15 5.20 1.54
CA PHE A 89 -3.30 4.30 1.56
C PHE A 89 -4.01 4.32 2.91
N CYS A 90 -3.33 3.95 4.00
CA CYS A 90 -4.00 3.81 5.30
C CYS A 90 -4.36 5.17 5.93
N ASP A 91 -3.44 6.13 5.96
CA ASP A 91 -3.67 7.37 6.71
C ASP A 91 -4.57 8.37 5.95
N VAL A 92 -4.59 8.35 4.61
CA VAL A 92 -5.36 9.30 3.80
C VAL A 92 -6.51 8.64 3.06
N TYR A 93 -6.25 7.59 2.27
CA TYR A 93 -7.30 7.00 1.43
C TYR A 93 -8.38 6.27 2.24
N LEU A 94 -7.97 5.42 3.20
CA LEU A 94 -8.92 4.68 4.05
C LEU A 94 -9.66 5.56 5.06
N VAL A 95 -9.06 6.67 5.51
CA VAL A 95 -9.68 7.60 6.47
C VAL A 95 -10.50 8.68 5.76
N GLY A 96 -10.04 9.15 4.59
CA GLY A 96 -10.64 10.25 3.83
C GLY A 96 -11.60 9.82 2.72
N GLY A 97 -11.80 8.52 2.49
CA GLY A 97 -12.80 8.00 1.55
C GLY A 97 -14.23 8.24 2.08
N PRO A 98 -15.16 8.77 1.25
CA PRO A 98 -16.57 8.80 1.62
C PRO A 98 -17.10 7.37 1.53
N GLY A 99 -17.08 6.70 2.67
CA GLY A 99 -17.33 5.28 2.82
C GLY A 99 -16.87 4.74 4.17
N ARG A 100 -17.09 5.51 5.25
CA ARG A 100 -17.55 4.85 6.47
C ARG A 100 -18.94 4.26 6.17
N PRO A 101 -19.34 3.12 6.75
CA PRO A 101 -20.77 2.89 6.91
C PRO A 101 -21.42 4.10 7.59
#